data_AF-A0A7W4DS14-F1
#
_entry.id   AF-A0A7W4DS14-F1
#
_cell.length_a   1.000
_cell.length_b   1.000
_cell.length_c   1.000
_cell.angle_alpha   90.00
_cell.angle_beta   90.00
_cell.angle_gamma   90.00
#
_symmetry.space_group_name_H-M   'P 1'
#
loop_
_entity.id
_entity.type
_entity.pdbx_description
1 polymer ?
#
loop_
_entity_poly.entity_id
_entity_poly.type
_entity_poly.pdbx_seq_one_letter_code
_entity_poly.pdbx_strand_id
1 'polypeptide(L)'
;MDLPAPFGSSKAARKESGVRLDDYVTPYSSNDGSTRYKLSLQGYLNDYGVREVQIFNNDDQNICFGLRFLNDAIVGLSFSRHPYILDDAYELTEVVVTTGKPDYKFTSYDALKNAPSSKTKNLARWSRTFDYHNIPGDANEKYLAKGGSGNEYFPFLLDYKNQAFYFFNSNPLFLPLSFDSEFKKTVVPYLDLDKISLKKDPFKDADF
;
A
#
# COMPACT_ATOMS: atom_id res chain seq x y z
N MET A 1 -25.17 -0.20 0.11
CA MET A 1 -25.14 1.27 -0.04
C MET A 1 -23.67 1.65 -0.10
N ASP A 2 -23.19 2.10 -1.27
CA ASP A 2 -21.82 2.59 -1.42
C ASP A 2 -21.78 4.05 -0.98
N LEU A 3 -21.35 4.30 0.25
CA LEU A 3 -21.00 5.65 0.69
C LEU A 3 -19.54 5.89 0.29
N PRO A 4 -19.24 6.91 -0.52
CA PRO A 4 -17.86 7.27 -0.78
C PRO A 4 -17.17 7.65 0.54
N ALA A 5 -15.97 7.11 0.77
CA ALA A 5 -15.12 7.54 1.87
C ALA A 5 -14.87 9.07 1.75
N PRO A 6 -14.78 9.80 2.88
CA PRO A 6 -14.68 11.25 2.86
C PRO A 6 -13.27 11.67 2.49
N PHE A 7 -13.01 11.90 1.21
CA PHE A 7 -11.81 12.64 0.79
C PHE A 7 -12.19 13.89 0.03
N GLY A 8 -11.86 15.03 0.66
CA GLY A 8 -11.71 16.29 -0.03
C GLY A 8 -10.57 16.16 -1.03
N SER A 9 -10.73 16.80 -2.19
CA SER A 9 -9.71 16.85 -3.23
C SER A 9 -8.41 17.41 -2.64
N SER A 10 -7.43 16.55 -2.40
CA SER A 10 -6.07 16.97 -2.16
C SER A 10 -5.54 17.59 -3.46
N LYS A 11 -5.30 18.90 -3.45
CA LYS A 11 -4.50 19.61 -4.46
C LYS A 11 -3.00 19.37 -4.21
N ALA A 12 -2.59 18.21 -3.71
CA ALA A 12 -1.17 17.94 -3.54
C ALA A 12 -0.55 17.73 -4.92
N ALA A 13 0.31 18.65 -5.34
CA ALA A 13 1.30 18.34 -6.36
C ALA A 13 2.26 17.30 -5.76
N ARG A 14 2.60 16.28 -6.53
CA ARG A 14 3.60 15.28 -6.13
C ARG A 14 4.88 16.00 -5.69
N LYS A 15 5.51 15.57 -4.59
CA LYS A 15 6.82 16.13 -4.23
C LYS A 15 7.85 15.72 -5.29
N GLU A 16 8.47 16.71 -5.94
CA GLU A 16 9.57 16.51 -6.89
C GLU A 16 10.84 15.98 -6.20
N SER A 17 11.00 16.25 -4.90
CA SER A 17 12.05 15.66 -4.06
C SER A 17 11.69 14.23 -3.66
N GLY A 18 12.61 13.29 -3.87
CA GLY A 18 12.41 11.88 -3.53
C GLY A 18 11.85 11.69 -2.10
N VAL A 19 10.70 11.02 -2.01
CA VAL A 19 10.00 10.75 -0.75
C VAL A 19 10.90 9.93 0.18
N ARG A 20 11.11 10.42 1.41
CA ARG A 20 11.97 9.78 2.41
C ARG A 20 11.11 9.09 3.46
N LEU A 21 11.28 7.78 3.62
CA LEU A 21 10.54 6.99 4.62
C LEU A 21 10.60 7.60 6.03
N ASP A 22 11.77 8.09 6.41
CA ASP A 22 12.07 8.71 7.71
C ASP A 22 11.07 9.82 8.11
N ASP A 23 10.50 10.54 7.13
CA ASP A 23 9.59 11.66 7.37
C ASP A 23 8.20 11.19 7.86
N TYR A 24 7.90 9.89 7.75
CA TYR A 24 6.59 9.31 8.09
C TYR A 24 6.65 8.24 9.17
N VAL A 25 7.85 7.95 9.69
CA VAL A 25 8.04 6.93 10.72
C VAL A 25 8.18 7.56 12.09
N THR A 26 7.43 7.05 13.08
CA THR A 26 7.49 7.51 14.47
C THR A 26 7.76 6.33 15.41
N PRO A 27 8.79 6.38 16.26
CA PRO A 27 9.04 5.33 17.24
C PRO A 27 7.98 5.35 18.35
N TYR A 28 7.70 4.18 18.93
CA TYR A 28 6.88 4.03 20.13
C TYR A 28 7.41 2.91 21.02
N SER A 29 7.20 3.05 22.32
CA SER A 29 7.54 2.01 23.30
C SER A 29 6.42 0.97 23.35
N SER A 30 6.80 -0.30 23.23
CA SER A 30 5.94 -1.46 23.40
C SER A 30 5.92 -1.91 24.87
N ASN A 31 4.89 -2.68 25.25
CA ASN A 31 4.70 -3.17 26.62
C ASN A 31 5.83 -4.09 27.11
N ASP A 32 6.53 -4.74 26.19
CA ASP A 32 7.73 -5.56 26.43
C ASP A 32 9.01 -4.72 26.61
N GLY A 33 8.91 -3.38 26.58
CA GLY A 33 10.04 -2.47 26.69
C GLY A 33 10.81 -2.27 25.38
N SER A 34 10.42 -2.93 24.28
CA SER A 34 11.02 -2.72 22.98
C SER A 34 10.58 -1.40 22.34
N THR A 35 11.47 -0.78 21.57
CA THR A 35 11.12 0.33 20.67
C THR A 35 10.68 -0.26 19.34
N ARG A 36 9.45 0.06 18.93
CA ARG A 36 8.84 -0.32 17.66
C ARG A 36 8.46 0.92 16.86
N TYR A 37 8.02 0.77 15.62
CA TYR A 37 7.82 1.91 14.72
C TYR A 37 6.41 1.92 14.11
N LYS A 38 5.80 3.10 14.10
CA LYS A 38 4.57 3.39 13.36
C LYS A 38 4.89 4.10 12.05
N LEU A 39 4.09 3.85 11.02
CA LEU A 39 4.20 4.50 9.72
C LEU A 39 2.91 5.24 9.34
N SER A 40 3.02 6.51 8.96
CA SER A 40 1.92 7.27 8.36
C SER A 40 1.81 6.96 6.87
N LEU A 41 1.13 5.86 6.52
CA LEU A 41 0.99 5.42 5.13
C LEU A 41 0.22 6.45 4.31
N GLN A 42 -0.81 7.07 4.89
CA GLN A 42 -1.56 8.12 4.21
C GLN A 42 -0.66 9.33 3.89
N GLY A 43 0.18 9.77 4.84
CA GLY A 43 1.13 10.85 4.60
C GLY A 43 2.15 10.50 3.51
N TYR A 44 2.70 9.29 3.57
CA TYR A 44 3.65 8.78 2.59
C TYR A 44 3.05 8.76 1.17
N LEU A 45 1.85 8.20 1.02
CA LEU A 45 1.16 8.11 -0.27
C LEU A 45 0.67 9.46 -0.79
N ASN A 46 0.34 10.41 0.10
CA ASN A 46 -0.03 11.77 -0.29
C ASN A 46 1.11 12.47 -1.04
N ASP A 47 2.36 12.29 -0.60
CA ASP A 47 3.51 12.89 -1.26
C ASP A 47 3.86 12.23 -2.60
N TYR A 48 3.37 11.00 -2.84
CA TYR A 48 3.32 10.36 -4.16
C TYR A 48 2.10 10.75 -5.00
N GLY A 49 1.20 11.57 -4.49
CA GLY A 49 0.02 12.05 -5.23
C GLY A 49 -1.16 11.07 -5.23
N VAL A 50 -1.39 10.33 -4.14
CA VAL A 50 -2.68 9.62 -3.98
C VAL A 50 -3.81 10.65 -3.88
N ARG A 51 -4.92 10.40 -4.56
CA ARG A 51 -6.11 11.27 -4.56
C ARG A 51 -7.40 10.57 -4.14
N GLU A 52 -7.42 9.25 -4.21
CA GLU A 52 -8.58 8.42 -3.87
C GLU A 52 -8.09 7.17 -3.14
N VAL A 53 -8.76 6.82 -2.04
CA VAL A 53 -8.58 5.58 -1.30
C VAL A 53 -9.95 4.97 -1.10
N GLN A 54 -10.13 3.72 -1.50
CA GLN A 54 -11.35 2.95 -1.31
C GLN A 54 -11.04 1.62 -0.65
N ILE A 55 -11.82 1.26 0.36
CA ILE A 55 -11.84 -0.10 0.90
C ILE A 55 -12.69 -0.98 -0.02
N PHE A 56 -12.18 -2.13 -0.45
CA PHE A 56 -12.91 -3.02 -1.37
C PHE A 56 -13.87 -3.96 -0.65
N ASN A 57 -13.33 -4.67 0.33
CA ASN A 57 -14.02 -5.56 1.23
C ASN A 57 -12.99 -6.06 2.26
N ASN A 58 -13.53 -6.44 3.41
CA ASN A 58 -12.84 -6.88 4.60
C ASN A 58 -13.44 -8.26 4.90
N ASP A 59 -12.83 -9.32 4.37
CA ASP A 59 -13.19 -10.68 4.77
C ASP A 59 -12.26 -11.13 5.90
N ASP A 60 -12.59 -12.24 6.54
CA ASP A 60 -11.84 -12.69 7.71
C ASP A 60 -10.35 -12.93 7.41
N GLN A 61 -9.98 -13.12 6.14
CA GLN A 61 -8.60 -13.41 5.72
C GLN A 61 -7.84 -12.18 5.23
N ASN A 62 -8.52 -11.23 4.57
CA ASN A 62 -7.88 -10.11 3.92
C ASN A 62 -8.61 -8.77 4.09
N ILE A 63 -7.82 -7.72 4.27
CA ILE A 63 -8.24 -6.32 4.22
C ILE A 63 -7.62 -5.69 2.97
N CYS A 64 -8.46 -5.32 2.01
CA CYS A 64 -7.99 -4.84 0.71
C CYS A 64 -8.38 -3.38 0.44
N PHE A 65 -7.43 -2.62 -0.11
CA PHE A 65 -7.61 -1.22 -0.47
C PHE A 65 -7.29 -0.99 -1.95
N GLY A 66 -8.01 -0.05 -2.57
CA GLY A 66 -7.74 0.51 -3.87
C GLY A 66 -7.30 1.96 -3.73
N LEU A 67 -6.20 2.31 -4.37
CA LEU A 67 -5.62 3.64 -4.36
C LEU A 67 -5.60 4.17 -5.80
N ARG A 68 -5.99 5.43 -6.00
CA ARG A 68 -5.81 6.11 -7.28
C ARG A 68 -4.86 7.29 -7.12
N PHE A 69 -3.92 7.41 -8.05
CA PHE A 69 -2.94 8.49 -8.10
C PHE A 69 -3.30 9.53 -9.18
N LEU A 70 -2.59 10.66 -9.15
CA LEU A 70 -2.80 11.79 -10.07
C LEU A 70 -2.68 11.40 -11.55
N ASN A 71 -1.75 10.52 -11.91
CA ASN A 71 -1.51 10.06 -13.29
C ASN A 71 -2.42 8.89 -13.72
N ASP A 72 -3.53 8.68 -13.01
CA ASP A 72 -4.48 7.57 -13.19
C ASP A 72 -3.89 6.18 -12.89
N ALA A 73 -2.71 6.07 -12.27
CA ALA A 73 -2.27 4.80 -11.69
C ALA A 73 -3.27 4.32 -10.65
N ILE A 74 -3.51 3.02 -10.67
CA ILE A 74 -4.33 2.33 -9.69
C ILE A 74 -3.44 1.31 -9.00
N VAL A 75 -3.39 1.39 -7.66
CA VAL A 75 -2.67 0.45 -6.82
C VAL A 75 -3.65 -0.25 -5.89
N GLY A 76 -3.68 -1.58 -5.94
CA GLY A 76 -4.35 -2.41 -4.96
C GLY A 76 -3.37 -2.81 -3.86
N LEU A 77 -3.79 -2.71 -2.60
CA LEU A 77 -3.05 -3.23 -1.45
C LEU A 77 -3.85 -4.36 -0.81
N SER A 78 -3.25 -5.53 -0.61
CA SER A 78 -3.85 -6.65 0.11
C SER A 78 -3.09 -6.91 1.40
N PHE A 79 -3.79 -6.74 2.52
CA PHE A 79 -3.27 -7.11 3.83
C PHE A 79 -3.88 -8.44 4.23
N SER A 80 -3.06 -9.45 4.51
CA SER A 80 -3.49 -10.79 4.89
C SER A 80 -3.15 -11.08 6.34
N ARG A 81 -3.92 -11.95 7.01
CA ARG A 81 -3.55 -12.45 8.33
C ARG A 81 -2.18 -13.14 8.28
N HIS A 82 -1.27 -12.71 9.14
CA HIS A 82 0.05 -13.32 9.24
C HIS A 82 0.22 -13.97 10.61
N PRO A 83 0.46 -15.30 10.69
CA PRO A 83 0.51 -16.02 11.97
C PRO A 83 1.67 -15.62 12.90
N TYR A 84 2.64 -14.82 12.43
CA TYR A 84 3.86 -14.50 13.18
C TYR A 84 3.89 -13.09 13.78
N ILE A 85 2.84 -12.26 13.58
CA ILE A 85 2.81 -10.89 14.12
C ILE A 85 2.04 -10.86 15.43
N LEU A 86 0.72 -10.98 15.37
CA LEU A 86 -0.22 -10.94 16.50
C LEU A 86 -1.51 -11.63 16.05
N ASP A 87 -2.24 -12.20 17.00
CA ASP A 87 -3.62 -12.62 16.78
C ASP A 87 -4.44 -11.39 16.31
N ASP A 88 -5.20 -11.55 15.23
CA ASP A 88 -6.02 -10.51 14.58
C ASP A 88 -5.28 -9.36 13.85
N ALA A 89 -3.97 -9.51 13.60
CA ALA A 89 -3.20 -8.58 12.78
C ALA A 89 -3.10 -8.98 11.30
N TYR A 90 -3.05 -7.98 10.43
CA TYR A 90 -2.89 -8.16 8.99
C TYR A 90 -1.63 -7.44 8.51
N GLU A 91 -0.79 -8.11 7.71
CA GLU A 91 0.40 -7.51 7.08
C GLU A 91 0.17 -7.37 5.58
N LEU A 92 0.73 -6.32 4.97
CA LEU A 92 0.75 -6.17 3.52
C LEU A 92 1.54 -7.32 2.88
N THR A 93 0.85 -8.16 2.13
CA THR A 93 1.43 -9.34 1.46
C THR A 93 1.47 -9.17 -0.05
N GLU A 94 0.56 -8.40 -0.64
CA GLU A 94 0.47 -8.27 -2.08
C GLU A 94 0.13 -6.85 -2.50
N VAL A 95 0.79 -6.38 -3.55
CA VAL A 95 0.53 -5.12 -4.21
C VAL A 95 0.22 -5.37 -5.69
N VAL A 96 -0.88 -4.80 -6.17
CA VAL A 96 -1.26 -4.85 -7.59
C VAL A 96 -1.16 -3.46 -8.20
N VAL A 97 -0.56 -3.35 -9.38
CA VAL A 97 -0.52 -2.12 -10.16
C VAL A 97 -1.28 -2.30 -11.48
N THR A 98 -2.12 -1.33 -11.81
CA THR A 98 -2.84 -1.22 -13.08
C THR A 98 -3.18 0.26 -13.33
N THR A 99 -4.09 0.53 -14.27
CA THR A 99 -4.63 1.87 -14.50
C THR A 99 -6.06 1.77 -15.02
N GLY A 100 -6.80 2.87 -14.98
CA GLY A 100 -8.16 2.96 -15.51
C GLY A 100 -8.43 4.37 -15.98
N LYS A 101 -9.52 4.56 -16.72
CA LYS A 101 -9.98 5.91 -17.06
C LYS A 101 -10.39 6.66 -15.79
N PRO A 102 -10.43 8.01 -15.82
CA PRO A 102 -10.84 8.82 -14.67
C PRO A 102 -12.22 8.48 -14.10
N ASP A 103 -13.14 7.97 -14.93
CA ASP A 103 -14.50 7.57 -14.54
C ASP A 103 -14.64 6.09 -14.13
N TYR A 104 -13.55 5.31 -14.16
CA TYR A 104 -13.55 3.96 -13.61
C TYR A 104 -13.92 4.02 -12.13
N LYS A 105 -14.76 3.09 -11.65
CA LYS A 105 -15.08 2.95 -10.23
C LYS A 105 -14.48 1.66 -9.72
N PHE A 106 -13.80 1.74 -8.59
CA PHE A 106 -13.29 0.59 -7.86
C PHE A 106 -14.42 -0.41 -7.57
N THR A 107 -14.24 -1.66 -8.02
CA THR A 107 -15.23 -2.74 -7.85
C THR A 107 -14.78 -3.79 -6.84
N SER A 108 -13.55 -4.28 -6.96
CA SER A 108 -12.96 -5.26 -6.05
C SER A 108 -11.45 -5.34 -6.28
N TYR A 109 -10.74 -5.89 -5.30
CA TYR A 109 -9.32 -6.21 -5.45
C TYR A 109 -9.08 -7.22 -6.59
N ASP A 110 -9.90 -8.28 -6.66
CA ASP A 110 -9.82 -9.28 -7.74
C ASP A 110 -10.02 -8.68 -9.13
N ALA A 111 -10.85 -7.65 -9.27
CA ALA A 111 -11.02 -6.98 -10.56
C ALA A 111 -9.73 -6.27 -11.00
N LEU A 112 -8.99 -5.68 -10.06
CA LEU A 112 -7.68 -5.08 -10.32
C LEU A 112 -6.65 -6.17 -10.64
N LYS A 113 -6.53 -7.19 -9.79
CA LYS A 113 -5.58 -8.30 -9.96
C LYS A 113 -5.79 -9.03 -11.29
N ASN A 114 -7.04 -9.25 -11.66
CA ASN A 114 -7.43 -9.94 -12.89
C ASN A 114 -7.78 -8.98 -14.04
N ALA A 115 -7.28 -7.73 -14.04
CA ALA A 115 -7.53 -6.77 -15.12
C ALA A 115 -7.30 -7.31 -16.56
N PRO A 116 -6.30 -8.18 -16.85
CA PRO A 116 -6.12 -8.76 -18.18
C PRO A 116 -7.31 -9.61 -18.65
N SER A 117 -7.92 -10.37 -17.74
CA SER A 117 -9.02 -11.28 -18.03
C SER A 117 -10.40 -10.71 -17.67
N SER A 118 -10.45 -9.68 -16.85
CA SER A 118 -11.70 -9.02 -16.45
C SER A 118 -12.26 -8.20 -17.60
N LYS A 119 -13.57 -8.30 -17.82
CA LYS A 119 -14.30 -7.46 -18.80
C LYS A 119 -14.71 -6.11 -18.22
N THR A 120 -14.07 -5.68 -17.14
CA THR A 120 -14.41 -4.47 -16.39
C THR A 120 -14.26 -3.25 -17.30
N LYS A 121 -15.35 -2.50 -17.45
CA LYS A 121 -15.38 -1.30 -18.28
C LYS A 121 -14.43 -0.26 -17.69
N ASN A 122 -13.68 0.43 -18.56
CA ASN A 122 -12.77 1.52 -18.20
C ASN A 122 -11.54 1.13 -17.37
N LEU A 123 -11.34 -0.15 -17.05
CA LEU A 123 -10.09 -0.67 -16.48
C LEU A 123 -9.13 -1.06 -17.61
N ALA A 124 -7.82 -1.03 -17.36
CA ALA A 124 -6.82 -1.51 -18.29
C ALA A 124 -6.96 -3.02 -18.57
N ARG A 125 -6.39 -3.45 -19.69
CA ARG A 125 -6.30 -4.88 -20.08
C ARG A 125 -5.02 -5.55 -19.56
N TRP A 126 -4.47 -5.03 -18.48
CA TRP A 126 -3.28 -5.56 -17.84
C TRP A 126 -3.28 -5.17 -16.35
N SER A 127 -2.59 -5.97 -15.57
CA SER A 127 -2.20 -5.69 -14.19
C SER A 127 -0.85 -6.36 -13.96
N ARG A 128 -0.10 -5.86 -12.98
CA ARG A 128 1.10 -6.52 -12.46
C ARG A 128 0.94 -6.69 -10.97
N THR A 129 1.32 -7.85 -10.47
CA THR A 129 1.24 -8.20 -9.05
C THR A 129 2.64 -8.37 -8.51
N PHE A 130 2.88 -7.82 -7.33
CA PHE A 130 4.13 -7.90 -6.61
C PHE A 130 3.88 -8.54 -5.25
N ASP A 131 4.69 -9.52 -4.92
CA ASP A 131 4.68 -10.19 -3.62
C ASP A 131 5.51 -9.36 -2.64
N TYR A 132 4.91 -8.98 -1.53
CA TYR A 132 5.52 -8.26 -0.42
C TYR A 132 5.70 -9.17 0.81
N HIS A 133 5.24 -10.42 0.72
CA HIS A 133 5.36 -11.42 1.76
C HIS A 133 6.81 -11.91 1.86
N ASN A 134 7.30 -12.13 3.10
CA ASN A 134 8.60 -12.75 3.36
C ASN A 134 9.78 -12.14 2.55
N ILE A 135 9.90 -10.82 2.49
CA ILE A 135 11.12 -10.16 1.98
C ILE A 135 11.97 -9.66 3.17
N PRO A 136 12.70 -10.54 3.88
CA PRO A 136 13.65 -10.11 4.92
C PRO A 136 14.95 -9.53 4.32
N GLY A 137 15.23 -9.79 3.03
CA GLY A 137 16.52 -9.45 2.39
C GLY A 137 16.82 -7.95 2.28
N ASP A 138 15.79 -7.10 2.24
CA ASP A 138 15.91 -5.65 2.11
C ASP A 138 15.26 -4.89 3.29
N ALA A 139 15.09 -5.57 4.43
CA ALA A 139 14.57 -4.94 5.64
C ALA A 139 15.51 -3.83 6.11
N ASN A 140 14.98 -2.62 6.30
CA ASN A 140 15.79 -1.50 6.76
C ASN A 140 16.17 -1.68 8.24
N GLU A 141 17.43 -2.08 8.48
CA GLU A 141 17.96 -2.44 9.81
C GLU A 141 17.81 -1.32 10.86
N LYS A 142 17.71 -0.06 10.42
CA LYS A 142 17.43 1.08 11.30
C LYS A 142 16.16 0.88 12.13
N TYR A 143 15.18 0.19 11.55
CA TYR A 143 13.83 0.00 12.05
C TYR A 143 13.57 -1.37 12.69
N LEU A 144 14.61 -2.20 12.85
CA LEU A 144 14.48 -3.39 13.70
C LEU A 144 14.03 -2.98 15.10
N ALA A 145 13.19 -3.80 15.73
CA ALA A 145 12.77 -3.56 17.10
C ALA A 145 14.00 -3.61 18.01
N LYS A 146 14.14 -2.62 18.90
CA LYS A 146 15.32 -2.48 19.79
C LYS A 146 14.91 -2.60 21.24
N GLY A 147 15.65 -3.39 22.02
CA GLY A 147 15.34 -3.66 23.43
C GLY A 147 14.52 -4.93 23.62
N GLY A 148 14.50 -5.49 24.83
CA GLY A 148 14.06 -6.87 25.07
C GLY A 148 15.21 -7.88 24.95
N SER A 149 14.91 -9.11 24.48
CA SER A 149 15.85 -10.24 24.29
C SER A 149 16.84 -10.08 23.13
N GLY A 150 16.73 -9.03 22.30
CA GLY A 150 17.61 -8.79 21.17
C GLY A 150 17.02 -7.79 20.17
N ASN A 151 17.68 -7.64 19.01
CA ASN A 151 17.08 -6.97 17.86
C ASN A 151 16.18 -7.97 17.15
N GLU A 152 14.88 -7.71 17.10
CA GLU A 152 13.90 -8.60 16.48
C GLU A 152 13.23 -7.91 15.30
N TYR A 153 12.94 -8.67 14.23
CA TYR A 153 12.14 -8.16 13.13
C TYR A 153 10.73 -7.91 13.63
N PHE A 154 10.24 -6.68 13.47
CA PHE A 154 8.86 -6.34 13.73
C PHE A 154 8.38 -5.33 12.67
N PRO A 155 7.29 -5.60 11.94
CA PRO A 155 6.85 -4.74 10.85
C PRO A 155 6.35 -3.39 11.35
N PHE A 156 6.28 -2.41 10.46
CA PHE A 156 5.71 -1.10 10.78
C PHE A 156 4.23 -1.23 11.08
N LEU A 157 3.79 -0.77 12.25
CA LEU A 157 2.36 -0.59 12.52
C LEU A 157 1.85 0.62 11.72
N LEU A 158 0.78 0.47 10.94
CA LEU A 158 0.11 1.65 10.39
C LEU A 158 -0.40 2.52 11.53
N ASP A 159 -0.09 3.82 11.48
CA ASP A 159 -0.63 4.77 12.45
C ASP A 159 -2.16 4.78 12.36
N TYR A 160 -2.87 4.59 13.48
CA TYR A 160 -4.33 4.69 13.55
C TYR A 160 -4.86 6.07 13.14
N LYS A 161 -4.01 7.10 13.09
CA LYS A 161 -4.33 8.41 12.50
C LYS A 161 -4.49 8.38 10.97
N ASN A 162 -4.11 7.29 10.30
CA ASN A 162 -4.36 7.07 8.87
C ASN A 162 -5.86 6.77 8.63
N GLN A 163 -6.71 7.79 8.78
CA GLN A 163 -8.17 7.64 8.73
C GLN A 163 -8.67 6.94 7.46
N ALA A 164 -7.99 7.12 6.32
CA ALA A 164 -8.32 6.44 5.06
C ALA A 164 -8.36 4.92 5.17
N PHE A 165 -7.49 4.36 6.03
CA PHE A 165 -7.29 2.92 6.18
C PHE A 165 -8.08 2.34 7.37
N TYR A 166 -8.49 3.18 8.32
CA TYR A 166 -9.17 2.75 9.56
C TYR A 166 -10.64 3.18 9.64
N PHE A 167 -11.17 3.96 8.69
CA PHE A 167 -12.57 4.42 8.76
C PHE A 167 -13.60 3.27 8.84
N PHE A 168 -13.33 2.16 8.14
CA PHE A 168 -14.16 0.94 8.14
C PHE A 168 -13.38 -0.32 8.58
N ASN A 169 -12.27 -0.13 9.29
CA ASN A 169 -11.42 -1.23 9.76
C ASN A 169 -10.96 -0.96 11.19
N SER A 170 -11.16 -1.92 12.09
CA SER A 170 -10.66 -1.87 13.47
C SER A 170 -9.38 -2.68 13.70
N ASN A 171 -9.00 -3.53 12.74
CA ASN A 171 -7.89 -4.46 12.90
C ASN A 171 -6.54 -3.78 12.65
N PRO A 172 -5.49 -4.09 13.42
CA PRO A 172 -4.14 -3.62 13.17
C PRO A 172 -3.66 -4.00 11.76
N LEU A 173 -3.06 -3.04 11.07
CA LEU A 173 -2.45 -3.22 9.76
C LEU A 173 -0.95 -3.00 9.88
N PHE A 174 -0.17 -3.85 9.23
CA PHE A 174 1.28 -3.84 9.28
C PHE A 174 1.88 -3.75 7.87
N LEU A 175 3.04 -3.10 7.76
CA LEU A 175 3.85 -3.08 6.55
C LEU A 175 5.21 -3.74 6.84
N PRO A 176 5.72 -4.56 5.92
CA PRO A 176 7.04 -5.14 6.08
C PRO A 176 8.11 -4.04 6.16
N LEU A 177 9.23 -4.33 6.82
CA LEU A 177 10.32 -3.35 6.96
C LEU A 177 11.00 -2.99 5.62
N SER A 178 10.81 -3.83 4.59
CA SER A 178 11.23 -3.60 3.20
C SER A 178 10.21 -2.78 2.39
N PHE A 179 9.10 -2.34 2.97
CA PHE A 179 8.03 -1.67 2.23
C PHE A 179 8.51 -0.50 1.36
N ASP A 180 9.36 0.40 1.87
CA ASP A 180 9.82 1.57 1.11
C ASP A 180 10.70 1.19 -0.09
N SER A 181 11.61 0.21 0.08
CA SER A 181 12.46 -0.24 -1.02
C SER A 181 11.64 -0.92 -2.10
N GLU A 182 10.74 -1.83 -1.71
CA GLU A 182 9.88 -2.54 -2.66
C GLU A 182 8.90 -1.61 -3.35
N PHE A 183 8.27 -0.68 -2.62
CA PHE A 183 7.36 0.30 -3.20
C PHE A 183 8.06 1.20 -4.21
N LYS A 184 9.27 1.66 -3.90
CA LYS A 184 10.10 2.45 -4.82
C LYS A 184 10.56 1.66 -6.04
N LYS A 185 10.80 0.37 -5.90
CA LYS A 185 11.22 -0.51 -6.99
C LYS A 185 10.06 -0.87 -7.91
N THR A 186 8.89 -1.15 -7.35
CA THR A 186 7.79 -1.80 -8.07
C THR A 186 6.64 -0.85 -8.44
N VAL A 187 6.29 0.11 -7.58
CA VAL A 187 5.12 1.00 -7.77
C VAL A 187 5.53 2.36 -8.31
N VAL A 188 6.56 2.98 -7.71
CA VAL A 188 6.99 4.34 -8.08
C VAL A 188 7.31 4.51 -9.57
N PRO A 189 7.90 3.55 -10.29
CA PRO A 189 8.12 3.68 -11.74
C PRO A 189 6.82 3.92 -12.52
N TYR A 190 5.68 3.38 -12.07
CA TYR A 190 4.38 3.65 -12.67
C TYR A 190 3.86 5.04 -12.34
N LEU A 191 4.16 5.56 -11.14
CA LEU A 191 3.77 6.90 -10.70
C LEU A 191 4.59 8.01 -11.39
N ASP A 192 5.78 7.67 -11.89
CA ASP A 192 6.66 8.53 -12.69
C ASP A 192 6.22 8.72 -14.14
N LEU A 193 5.30 7.89 -14.64
CA LEU A 193 4.79 8.05 -15.99
C LEU A 193 3.81 9.22 -16.08
N ASP A 194 4.00 10.11 -17.06
CA ASP A 194 3.03 11.16 -17.40
C ASP A 194 1.65 10.58 -17.72
N LYS A 195 1.64 9.41 -18.38
CA LYS A 195 0.42 8.70 -18.76
C LYS A 195 0.66 7.21 -18.81
N ILE A 196 -0.22 6.46 -18.17
CA ILE A 196 -0.19 5.00 -18.16
C ILE A 196 -1.07 4.45 -19.28
N SER A 197 -0.56 3.45 -20.00
CA SER A 197 -1.27 2.79 -21.10
C SER A 197 -2.43 1.94 -20.57
N LEU A 198 -3.62 2.06 -21.15
CA LEU A 198 -4.76 1.15 -20.86
C LEU A 198 -4.63 -0.23 -21.54
N LYS A 199 -3.72 -0.38 -22.51
CA LYS A 199 -3.67 -1.56 -23.40
C LYS A 199 -2.61 -2.58 -23.00
N LYS A 200 -1.48 -2.11 -22.48
CA LYS A 200 -0.31 -2.94 -22.15
C LYS A 200 0.44 -2.35 -20.96
N ASP A 201 1.04 -3.23 -20.17
CA ASP A 201 1.97 -2.87 -19.09
C ASP A 201 3.18 -2.14 -19.70
N PRO A 202 3.48 -0.90 -19.27
CA PRO A 202 4.68 -0.17 -19.70
C PRO A 202 6.01 -0.87 -19.38
N PHE A 203 6.02 -1.76 -18.38
CA PHE A 203 7.22 -2.35 -17.82
C PHE A 203 7.26 -3.88 -17.92
N LYS A 204 6.47 -4.47 -18.81
CA LYS A 204 6.32 -5.93 -18.93
C LYS A 204 7.64 -6.69 -19.05
N ASP A 205 8.61 -6.12 -19.77
CA ASP A 205 9.89 -6.75 -20.08
C ASP A 205 11.03 -6.31 -19.12
N ALA A 206 10.69 -5.57 -18.06
CA ALA A 206 11.64 -5.13 -17.06
C ALA A 206 11.60 -6.04 -15.84
N ASP A 207 12.78 -6.57 -15.49
CA ASP A 207 13.01 -7.34 -14.27
C ASP A 207 12.97 -6.38 -13.07
N PHE A 208 11.81 -6.33 -12.41
CA PHE A 208 11.59 -5.64 -11.13
C PHE A 208 11.17 -6.68 -10.11
#